data_AF-A0A1H4ZTV9-F1
#
_entry.id   AF-A0A1H4ZTV9-F1
#
_cell.length_a   1.000
_cell.length_b   1.000
_cell.length_c   1.000
_cell.angle_alpha   90.00
_cell.angle_beta   90.00
_cell.angle_gamma   90.00
#
_symmetry.space_group_name_H-M   'P 1'
#
loop_
_entity.id
_entity.type
_entity.pdbx_description
1 polymer ?
#
loop_
_entity_poly.entity_id
_entity_poly.type
_entity_poly.pdbx_seq_one_letter_code
_entity_poly.pdbx_strand_id
1 'polypeptide(L)'
;MRLRAALAIIGLAAGLVAAPARAERLIVSVSNHRVTVTPNYSGGELVLFGSVEKDDKTPSNRGNYDLVVTVSGPRADMVTRRKERKFGIWINTDSRQFLQVPGYLALFSNRPFEQIASPEVQRRQQLGLNNVLLMQRVGPDFADVVPNDPFRSAFVRLRSEHGLYREATSAVTFLTPTLFRTGIPLPAEVPIGTYNVEIKLFSDGALVTKTETAFEIVKVGFEQFVATTARQNGLVYGLVTAFMALMTGWMASIVFRKD
;
A
#
# COMPACT_ATOMS: atom_id res chain seq x y z
N MET A 1 16.86 36.61 -55.83
CA MET A 1 17.03 35.24 -55.29
C MET A 1 17.04 35.15 -53.76
N ARG A 2 17.46 36.20 -53.02
CA ARG A 2 17.53 36.19 -51.54
C ARG A 2 16.17 36.28 -50.81
N LEU A 3 15.15 36.88 -51.43
CA LEU A 3 13.83 37.07 -50.80
C LEU A 3 12.98 35.78 -50.74
N ARG A 4 13.17 34.85 -51.70
CA ARG A 4 12.49 33.55 -51.70
C ARG A 4 13.06 32.58 -50.66
N ALA A 5 14.35 32.71 -50.33
CA ALA A 5 14.99 31.92 -49.28
C ALA A 5 14.52 32.32 -47.88
N ALA A 6 14.24 33.61 -47.63
CA ALA A 6 13.72 34.07 -46.35
C ALA A 6 12.29 33.58 -46.08
N LEU A 7 11.44 33.50 -47.11
CA LEU A 7 10.08 32.95 -47.01
C LEU A 7 10.06 31.43 -46.76
N ALA A 8 11.04 30.68 -47.31
CA ALA A 8 11.16 29.25 -47.06
C ALA A 8 11.58 28.92 -45.62
N ILE A 9 12.38 29.77 -44.99
CA ILE A 9 12.84 29.58 -43.60
C ILE A 9 11.71 29.90 -42.60
N ILE A 10 10.87 30.88 -42.89
CA ILE A 10 9.70 31.21 -42.05
C ILE A 10 8.62 30.10 -42.15
N GLY A 11 8.45 29.50 -43.33
CA GLY A 11 7.55 28.35 -43.51
C GLY A 11 8.00 27.09 -42.78
N LEU A 12 9.31 26.85 -42.66
CA LEU A 12 9.86 25.69 -41.95
C LEU A 12 9.81 25.87 -40.41
N ALA A 13 9.90 27.10 -39.92
CA ALA A 13 9.79 27.40 -38.48
C ALA A 13 8.34 27.30 -37.95
N ALA A 14 7.34 27.51 -38.80
CA ALA A 14 5.92 27.40 -38.41
C ALA A 14 5.43 25.94 -38.25
N GLY A 15 6.19 24.95 -38.73
CA GLY A 15 5.84 23.53 -38.61
C GLY A 15 6.26 22.85 -37.29
N LEU A 16 7.03 23.55 -36.43
CA LEU A 16 7.49 23.03 -35.14
C LEU A 16 6.70 23.59 -33.95
N VAL A 17 5.41 23.85 -34.14
CA VAL A 17 4.49 23.94 -33.00
C VAL A 17 4.27 22.52 -32.49
N ALA A 18 5.22 22.03 -31.70
CA ALA A 18 5.07 20.82 -30.91
C ALA A 18 3.90 21.05 -29.94
N ALA A 19 2.70 20.67 -30.37
CA ALA A 19 1.56 20.59 -29.48
C ALA A 19 1.98 19.70 -28.31
N PRO A 20 1.77 20.12 -27.05
CA PRO A 20 2.12 19.28 -25.92
C PRO A 20 1.30 18.00 -26.05
N ALA A 21 1.97 16.87 -26.28
CA ALA A 21 1.36 15.57 -26.22
C ALA A 21 0.94 15.35 -24.76
N ARG A 22 -0.35 15.51 -24.46
CA ARG A 22 -0.87 15.24 -23.13
C ARG A 22 -1.05 13.73 -23.00
N ALA A 23 -0.20 13.12 -22.19
CA ALA A 23 -0.30 11.71 -21.85
C ALA A 23 -1.60 11.42 -21.08
N GLU A 24 -2.14 10.20 -21.23
CA GLU A 24 -3.30 9.72 -20.47
C GLU A 24 -3.10 9.96 -18.96
N ARG A 25 -4.15 10.45 -18.30
CA ARG A 25 -4.08 10.84 -16.89
C ARG A 25 -4.92 9.89 -16.04
N LEU A 26 -4.34 9.43 -14.94
CA LEU A 26 -5.11 8.77 -13.87
C LEU A 26 -5.43 9.77 -12.78
N ILE A 27 -6.73 9.91 -12.50
CA ILE A 27 -7.22 10.57 -11.30
C ILE A 27 -7.64 9.48 -10.32
N VAL A 28 -7.06 9.50 -9.13
CA VAL A 28 -7.27 8.48 -8.11
C VAL A 28 -7.61 9.16 -6.79
N SER A 29 -8.57 8.60 -6.08
CA SER A 29 -8.95 9.01 -4.73
C SER A 29 -9.17 7.80 -3.85
N VAL A 30 -8.70 7.89 -2.60
CA VAL A 30 -8.89 6.86 -1.58
C VAL A 30 -10.11 7.22 -0.74
N SER A 31 -10.94 6.24 -0.37
CA SER A 31 -12.15 6.49 0.42
C SER A 31 -11.85 7.25 1.71
N ASN A 32 -10.78 6.85 2.42
CA ASN A 32 -10.28 7.51 3.61
C ASN A 32 -8.77 7.69 3.52
N HIS A 33 -8.29 8.92 3.68
CA HIS A 33 -6.86 9.21 3.77
C HIS A 33 -6.26 8.85 5.14
N ARG A 34 -7.12 8.56 6.13
CA ARG A 34 -6.73 8.15 7.48
C ARG A 34 -7.59 6.98 7.96
N VAL A 35 -6.93 5.88 8.32
CA VAL A 35 -7.53 4.71 8.95
C VAL A 35 -7.11 4.68 10.41
N THR A 36 -8.09 4.46 11.27
CA THR A 36 -7.93 4.58 12.71
C THR A 36 -8.06 3.21 13.36
N VAL A 37 -7.01 2.76 14.04
CA VAL A 37 -6.92 1.44 14.65
C VAL A 37 -7.06 1.56 16.18
N THR A 38 -8.04 0.86 16.74
CA THR A 38 -8.28 0.75 18.18
C THR A 38 -7.66 -0.54 18.75
N PRO A 39 -7.49 -0.69 20.08
CA PRO A 39 -6.99 -1.93 20.68
C PRO A 39 -7.82 -3.19 20.36
N ASN A 40 -9.10 -3.03 20.03
CA ASN A 40 -10.02 -4.10 19.63
C ASN A 40 -10.24 -4.16 18.11
N TYR A 41 -9.33 -3.61 17.31
CA TYR A 41 -9.44 -3.61 15.85
C TYR A 41 -9.37 -5.04 15.29
N SER A 42 -10.40 -5.44 14.54
CA SER A 42 -10.52 -6.78 13.94
C SER A 42 -10.18 -6.81 12.44
N GLY A 43 -9.72 -5.69 11.88
CA GLY A 43 -9.52 -5.50 10.45
C GLY A 43 -10.54 -4.56 9.83
N GLY A 44 -10.33 -4.22 8.56
CA GLY A 44 -11.19 -3.35 7.79
C GLY A 44 -10.85 -3.39 6.32
N GLU A 45 -11.53 -2.57 5.53
CA GLU A 45 -11.29 -2.46 4.10
C GLU A 45 -11.27 -1.00 3.70
N LEU A 46 -10.30 -0.64 2.86
CA LEU A 46 -10.18 0.69 2.29
C LEU A 46 -10.48 0.60 0.80
N VAL A 47 -11.40 1.42 0.29
CA VAL A 47 -11.78 1.37 -1.12
C VAL A 47 -11.04 2.45 -1.88
N LEU A 48 -10.30 2.05 -2.90
CA LEU A 48 -9.65 2.94 -3.86
C LEU A 48 -10.57 3.11 -5.07
N PHE A 49 -10.82 4.36 -5.44
CA PHE A 49 -11.54 4.71 -6.65
C PHE A 49 -10.62 5.47 -7.59
N GLY A 50 -10.76 5.24 -8.88
CA GLY A 50 -10.06 6.07 -9.85
C GLY A 50 -10.73 6.06 -11.21
N SER A 51 -10.39 7.04 -12.02
CA SER A 51 -10.84 7.17 -13.39
C SER A 51 -9.64 7.37 -14.31
N VAL A 52 -9.68 6.69 -15.45
CA VAL A 52 -8.74 6.87 -16.56
C VAL A 52 -9.31 7.92 -17.50
N GLU A 53 -8.64 9.06 -17.62
CA GLU A 53 -8.98 10.10 -18.59
C GLU A 53 -8.27 9.80 -19.92
N LYS A 54 -9.07 9.50 -20.96
CA LYS A 54 -8.60 9.36 -22.33
C LYS A 54 -8.42 10.75 -22.95
N ASP A 55 -7.28 11.00 -23.58
CA ASP A 55 -7.09 12.19 -24.42
C ASP A 55 -7.85 12.04 -25.75
N ASP A 56 -8.33 13.15 -26.32
CA ASP A 56 -9.09 13.19 -27.59
C ASP A 56 -8.28 12.68 -28.79
N LYS A 57 -6.94 12.63 -28.66
CA LYS A 57 -6.01 12.07 -29.66
C LYS A 57 -5.69 10.58 -29.46
N THR A 58 -6.25 9.96 -28.42
CA THR A 58 -6.08 8.53 -28.16
C THR A 58 -6.89 7.74 -29.19
N PRO A 59 -6.29 6.82 -29.97
CA PRO A 59 -7.04 6.02 -30.92
C PRO A 59 -8.19 5.29 -30.22
N SER A 60 -9.40 5.38 -30.77
CA SER A 60 -10.61 4.73 -30.26
C SER A 60 -10.49 3.20 -30.16
N ASN A 61 -9.43 2.64 -30.76
CA ASN A 61 -9.11 1.22 -30.84
C ASN A 61 -8.02 0.76 -29.84
N ARG A 62 -7.59 1.60 -28.89
CA ARG A 62 -6.70 1.15 -27.80
C ARG A 62 -7.44 0.10 -26.98
N GLY A 63 -6.85 -1.09 -26.88
CA GLY A 63 -7.45 -2.28 -26.26
C GLY A 63 -7.84 -2.08 -24.79
N ASN A 64 -8.39 -3.13 -24.18
CA ASN A 64 -8.77 -3.14 -22.77
C ASN A 64 -7.59 -2.68 -21.89
N TYR A 65 -7.82 -1.67 -21.04
CA TYR A 65 -6.81 -1.22 -20.09
C TYR A 65 -6.59 -2.25 -19.00
N ASP A 66 -5.35 -2.34 -18.56
CA ASP A 66 -4.99 -3.08 -17.37
C ASP A 66 -4.52 -2.14 -16.28
N LEU A 67 -4.92 -2.44 -15.06
CA LEU A 67 -4.46 -1.73 -13.89
C LEU A 67 -3.80 -2.70 -12.94
N VAL A 68 -2.68 -2.23 -12.39
CA VAL A 68 -2.03 -2.85 -11.24
C VAL A 68 -1.93 -1.81 -10.14
N VAL A 69 -2.49 -2.14 -8.98
CA VAL A 69 -2.43 -1.34 -7.75
C VAL A 69 -1.50 -2.05 -6.78
N THR A 70 -0.42 -1.38 -6.39
CA THR A 70 0.56 -1.86 -5.42
C THR A 70 0.45 -1.02 -4.15
N VAL A 71 0.10 -1.65 -3.04
CA VAL A 71 0.01 -1.01 -1.72
C VAL A 71 1.21 -1.44 -0.91
N SER A 72 1.99 -0.47 -0.42
CA SER A 72 3.17 -0.70 0.41
C SER A 72 3.04 0.07 1.73
N GLY A 73 3.13 -0.66 2.83
CA GLY A 73 3.11 -0.10 4.18
C GLY A 73 4.47 0.44 4.63
N PRO A 74 4.57 0.87 5.89
CA PRO A 74 5.81 1.41 6.45
C PRO A 74 6.93 0.37 6.36
N ARG A 75 8.12 0.82 5.92
CA ARG A 75 9.29 -0.03 5.73
C ARG A 75 10.01 -0.26 7.05
N ALA A 76 10.46 -1.50 7.27
CA ALA A 76 11.20 -1.88 8.46
C ALA A 76 12.25 -2.95 8.13
N ASP A 77 13.26 -3.04 8.98
CA ASP A 77 14.23 -4.13 8.93
C ASP A 77 13.65 -5.34 9.69
N MET A 78 13.72 -6.51 9.06
CA MET A 78 13.12 -7.74 9.59
C MET A 78 14.14 -8.88 9.55
N VAL A 79 14.01 -9.87 10.44
CA VAL A 79 14.90 -11.03 10.48
C VAL A 79 14.08 -12.32 10.42
N THR A 80 14.29 -13.08 9.35
CA THR A 80 13.70 -14.41 9.17
C THR A 80 14.63 -15.45 9.78
N ARG A 81 14.11 -16.29 10.67
CA ARG A 81 14.88 -17.35 11.34
C ARG A 81 14.37 -18.73 10.93
N ARG A 82 15.29 -19.63 10.58
CA ARG A 82 15.00 -21.03 10.32
C ARG A 82 15.04 -21.80 11.64
N LYS A 83 13.90 -22.37 12.02
CA LYS A 83 13.81 -23.29 13.16
C LYS A 83 14.00 -24.72 12.70
N GLU A 84 14.81 -25.46 13.42
CA GLU A 84 15.07 -26.88 13.19
C GLU A 84 15.00 -27.61 14.52
N ARG A 85 14.57 -28.87 14.50
CA ARG A 85 14.51 -29.69 15.71
C ARG A 85 15.83 -30.44 15.87
N LYS A 86 16.62 -30.05 16.87
CA LYS A 86 17.86 -30.75 17.24
C LYS A 86 17.75 -31.24 18.68
N PHE A 87 18.15 -32.47 18.93
CA PHE A 87 18.07 -33.10 20.26
C PHE A 87 16.70 -32.97 20.92
N GLY A 88 15.61 -33.08 20.15
CA GLY A 88 14.24 -33.01 20.65
C GLY A 88 13.66 -31.61 20.87
N ILE A 89 14.48 -30.55 20.84
CA ILE A 89 14.07 -29.14 21.03
C ILE A 89 14.15 -28.32 19.74
N TRP A 90 13.33 -27.29 19.62
CA TRP A 90 13.38 -26.35 18.49
C TRP A 90 14.44 -25.28 18.73
N ILE A 91 15.40 -25.19 17.81
CA ILE A 91 16.50 -24.22 17.89
C ILE A 91 16.51 -23.41 16.59
N ASN A 92 16.85 -22.12 16.69
CA ASN A 92 17.08 -21.28 15.50
C ASN A 92 18.46 -21.63 14.93
N THR A 93 18.52 -22.41 13.85
CA THR A 93 19.80 -22.82 13.24
C THR A 93 20.39 -21.68 12.41
N ASP A 94 19.56 -20.94 11.68
CA ASP A 94 20.01 -19.92 10.73
C ASP A 94 19.10 -18.70 10.71
N SER A 95 19.63 -17.58 10.23
CA SER A 95 18.87 -16.35 10.07
C SER A 95 19.30 -15.52 8.88
N ARG A 96 18.35 -14.80 8.27
CA ARG A 96 18.59 -13.78 7.24
C ARG A 96 17.89 -12.49 7.60
N GLN A 97 18.59 -11.37 7.43
CA GLN A 97 18.05 -10.04 7.64
C GLN A 97 17.57 -9.46 6.31
N PHE A 98 16.34 -8.98 6.30
CA PHE A 98 15.73 -8.18 5.26
C PHE A 98 15.76 -6.71 5.68
N LEU A 99 16.10 -5.83 4.74
CA LEU A 99 16.30 -4.40 5.02
C LEU A 99 15.25 -3.58 4.29
N GLN A 100 14.68 -2.59 4.99
CA GLN A 100 13.71 -1.65 4.42
C GLN A 100 12.56 -2.34 3.66
N VAL A 101 12.15 -3.53 4.12
CA VAL A 101 11.05 -4.27 3.48
C VAL A 101 9.71 -3.72 3.96
N PRO A 102 8.70 -3.67 3.08
CA PRO A 102 7.39 -3.14 3.44
C PRO A 102 6.72 -4.01 4.51
N GLY A 103 6.23 -3.40 5.58
CA GLY A 103 5.49 -4.10 6.62
C GLY A 103 4.14 -4.67 6.13
N TYR A 104 3.60 -4.12 5.06
CA TYR A 104 2.42 -4.63 4.37
C TYR A 104 2.66 -4.47 2.87
N LEU A 105 2.33 -5.48 2.08
CA LEU A 105 2.53 -5.45 0.64
C LEU A 105 1.34 -6.15 -0.03
N ALA A 106 0.54 -5.39 -0.77
CA ALA A 106 -0.57 -5.97 -1.51
C ALA A 106 -0.54 -5.55 -2.98
N LEU A 107 -0.69 -6.53 -3.88
CA LEU A 107 -0.73 -6.31 -5.32
C LEU A 107 -2.09 -6.75 -5.85
N PHE A 108 -2.81 -5.82 -6.45
CA PHE A 108 -4.14 -6.02 -7.00
C PHE A 108 -4.11 -5.72 -8.49
N SER A 109 -4.76 -6.56 -9.29
CA SER A 109 -4.88 -6.31 -10.72
C SER A 109 -6.28 -6.65 -11.24
N ASN A 110 -6.61 -6.20 -12.46
CA ASN A 110 -7.84 -6.58 -13.15
C ASN A 110 -7.70 -7.92 -13.89
N ARG A 111 -6.48 -8.31 -14.28
CA ARG A 111 -6.15 -9.56 -14.99
C ARG A 111 -4.90 -10.22 -14.39
N PRO A 112 -4.64 -11.51 -14.66
CA PRO A 112 -3.37 -12.15 -14.28
C PRO A 112 -2.16 -11.38 -14.81
N PHE A 113 -1.09 -11.23 -14.01
CA PHE A 113 0.07 -10.42 -14.38
C PHE A 113 0.74 -10.89 -15.67
N GLU A 114 0.69 -12.20 -15.94
CA GLU A 114 1.18 -12.85 -17.16
C GLU A 114 0.44 -12.41 -18.42
N GLN A 115 -0.82 -11.99 -18.29
CA GLN A 115 -1.63 -11.48 -19.39
C GLN A 115 -1.58 -9.95 -19.53
N ILE A 116 -1.12 -9.26 -18.48
CA ILE A 116 -1.00 -7.80 -18.47
C ILE A 116 0.27 -7.36 -19.19
N ALA A 117 1.41 -7.98 -18.91
CA ALA A 117 2.69 -7.56 -19.47
C ALA A 117 3.68 -8.72 -19.64
N SER A 118 4.71 -8.53 -20.48
CA SER A 118 5.78 -9.53 -20.65
C SER A 118 6.58 -9.73 -19.34
N PRO A 119 7.23 -10.88 -19.12
CA PRO A 119 8.01 -11.14 -17.91
C PRO A 119 9.09 -10.09 -17.63
N GLU A 120 9.66 -9.48 -18.68
CA GLU A 120 10.63 -8.40 -18.55
C GLU A 120 10.00 -7.13 -17.99
N VAL A 121 8.82 -6.75 -18.49
CA VAL A 121 8.07 -5.60 -17.99
C VAL A 121 7.56 -5.87 -16.58
N GLN A 122 7.10 -7.09 -16.28
CA GLN A 122 6.69 -7.47 -14.92
C GLN A 122 7.83 -7.31 -13.92
N ARG A 123 9.05 -7.78 -14.24
CA ARG A 123 10.22 -7.58 -13.38
C ARG A 123 10.57 -6.10 -13.23
N ARG A 124 10.64 -5.38 -14.35
CA ARG A 124 10.98 -3.94 -14.35
C ARG A 124 9.99 -3.11 -13.55
N GLN A 125 8.70 -3.45 -13.62
CA GLN A 125 7.62 -2.74 -12.95
C GLN A 125 7.22 -3.37 -11.59
N GLN A 126 7.93 -4.41 -11.16
CA GLN A 126 7.71 -5.13 -9.90
C GLN A 126 6.27 -5.66 -9.73
N LEU A 127 5.72 -6.25 -10.80
CA LEU A 127 4.36 -6.80 -10.81
C LEU A 127 4.35 -8.22 -10.26
N GLY A 128 3.55 -8.48 -9.24
CA GLY A 128 3.50 -9.77 -8.52
C GLY A 128 4.55 -9.88 -7.40
N LEU A 129 4.23 -10.62 -6.33
CA LEU A 129 5.06 -10.76 -5.12
C LEU A 129 6.45 -11.34 -5.41
N ASN A 130 6.57 -12.14 -6.47
CA ASN A 130 7.84 -12.71 -6.90
C ASN A 130 8.77 -11.66 -7.52
N ASN A 131 8.23 -10.59 -8.11
CA ASN A 131 9.02 -9.57 -8.82
C ASN A 131 9.30 -8.32 -7.96
N VAL A 132 8.69 -8.21 -6.78
CA VAL A 132 8.97 -7.10 -5.85
C VAL A 132 10.37 -7.25 -5.26
N LEU A 133 11.13 -6.17 -5.24
CA LEU A 133 12.48 -6.18 -4.67
C LEU A 133 12.40 -6.28 -3.14
N LEU A 134 13.05 -7.29 -2.56
CA LEU A 134 13.14 -7.50 -1.12
C LEU A 134 14.63 -7.62 -0.76
N MET A 135 15.22 -6.48 -0.37
CA MET A 135 16.65 -6.41 -0.07
C MET A 135 16.99 -7.31 1.12
N GLN A 136 17.96 -8.19 0.91
CA GLN A 136 18.47 -9.10 1.93
C GLN A 136 19.95 -8.81 2.17
N ARG A 137 20.37 -8.86 3.44
CA ARG A 137 21.78 -8.82 3.82
C ARG A 137 22.43 -10.17 3.51
N VAL A 138 23.45 -10.15 2.65
CA VAL A 138 24.23 -11.32 2.24
C VAL A 138 25.69 -11.05 2.59
N GLY A 139 26.11 -11.47 3.79
CA GLY A 139 27.46 -11.19 4.29
C GLY A 139 27.64 -9.69 4.60
N PRO A 140 28.73 -9.04 4.13
CA PRO A 140 28.93 -7.60 4.29
C PRO A 140 28.04 -6.76 3.36
N ASP A 141 27.51 -7.36 2.29
CA ASP A 141 26.78 -6.65 1.23
C ASP A 141 25.25 -6.82 1.33
N PHE A 142 24.54 -6.06 0.49
CA PHE A 142 23.09 -6.08 0.35
C PHE A 142 22.72 -6.30 -1.11
N ALA A 143 21.83 -7.26 -1.36
CA ALA A 143 21.30 -7.51 -2.68
C ALA A 143 19.83 -7.92 -2.60
N ASP A 144 19.09 -7.67 -3.68
CA ASP A 144 17.85 -8.39 -3.88
C ASP A 144 18.19 -9.87 -4.12
N VAL A 145 17.36 -10.75 -3.58
CA VAL A 145 17.54 -12.19 -3.69
C VAL A 145 16.52 -12.79 -4.65
N VAL A 146 16.97 -13.79 -5.40
CA VAL A 146 16.13 -14.51 -6.36
C VAL A 146 14.85 -15.02 -5.69
N PRO A 147 13.71 -15.04 -6.41
CA PRO A 147 12.42 -15.49 -5.85
C PRO A 147 12.46 -16.88 -5.20
N ASN A 148 13.34 -17.75 -5.72
CA ASN A 148 13.50 -19.13 -5.26
C ASN A 148 14.42 -19.28 -4.02
N ASP A 149 14.94 -18.18 -3.45
CA ASP A 149 15.71 -18.27 -2.21
C ASP A 149 14.83 -18.84 -1.06
N PRO A 150 15.31 -19.84 -0.30
CA PRO A 150 14.52 -20.46 0.76
C PRO A 150 14.09 -19.50 1.87
N PHE A 151 14.91 -18.49 2.20
CA PHE A 151 14.55 -17.50 3.22
C PHE A 151 13.56 -16.48 2.68
N ARG A 152 13.72 -16.04 1.43
CA ARG A 152 12.77 -15.14 0.77
C ARG A 152 11.40 -15.79 0.65
N SER A 153 11.32 -17.01 0.11
CA SER A 153 10.05 -17.73 -0.05
C SER A 153 9.38 -18.01 1.29
N ALA A 154 10.15 -18.41 2.31
CA ALA A 154 9.63 -18.58 3.67
C ALA A 154 9.16 -17.26 4.29
N PHE A 155 9.87 -16.16 4.07
CA PHE A 155 9.48 -14.83 4.53
C PHE A 155 8.16 -14.40 3.90
N VAL A 156 8.07 -14.43 2.56
CA VAL A 156 6.83 -14.08 1.84
C VAL A 156 5.67 -14.97 2.30
N ARG A 157 5.88 -16.29 2.42
CA ARG A 157 4.85 -17.22 2.91
C ARG A 157 4.34 -16.84 4.30
N LEU A 158 5.23 -16.61 5.27
CA LEU A 158 4.84 -16.21 6.63
C LEU A 158 4.08 -14.88 6.62
N ARG A 159 4.53 -13.89 5.84
CA ARG A 159 3.81 -12.61 5.74
C ARG A 159 2.44 -12.78 5.08
N SER A 160 2.30 -13.69 4.13
CA SER A 160 1.02 -14.01 3.48
C SER A 160 0.06 -14.77 4.39
N GLU A 161 0.56 -15.67 5.25
CA GLU A 161 -0.25 -16.37 6.26
C GLU A 161 -0.89 -15.39 7.26
N HIS A 162 -0.15 -14.34 7.66
CA HIS A 162 -0.67 -13.24 8.47
C HIS A 162 -1.53 -12.24 7.67
N GLY A 163 -1.69 -12.46 6.36
CA GLY A 163 -2.44 -11.57 5.47
C GLY A 163 -1.80 -10.20 5.26
N LEU A 164 -0.53 -10.03 5.60
CA LEU A 164 0.23 -8.79 5.42
C LEU A 164 0.79 -8.69 4.00
N TYR A 165 1.08 -9.82 3.37
CA TYR A 165 1.49 -9.91 1.98
C TYR A 165 0.36 -10.55 1.18
N ARG A 166 -0.10 -9.89 0.12
CA ARG A 166 -1.25 -10.36 -0.66
C ARG A 166 -1.05 -10.13 -2.14
N GLU A 167 -1.54 -11.06 -2.91
CA GLU A 167 -1.63 -10.96 -4.35
C GLU A 167 -3.02 -11.41 -4.75
N ALA A 168 -3.75 -10.55 -5.46
CA ALA A 168 -5.06 -10.91 -5.97
C ALA A 168 -5.23 -10.37 -7.40
N THR A 169 -5.21 -11.32 -8.33
CA THR A 169 -5.59 -11.10 -9.72
C THR A 169 -7.11 -11.05 -9.80
N SER A 170 -7.66 -10.05 -10.50
CA SER A 170 -9.10 -9.74 -10.59
C SER A 170 -9.70 -9.02 -9.37
N ALA A 171 -8.89 -8.38 -8.52
CA ALA A 171 -9.35 -7.53 -7.42
C ALA A 171 -9.65 -6.08 -7.85
N VAL A 172 -9.20 -5.67 -9.04
CA VAL A 172 -9.54 -4.37 -9.64
C VAL A 172 -10.71 -4.56 -10.58
N THR A 173 -11.83 -3.90 -10.29
CA THR A 173 -13.06 -3.99 -11.11
C THR A 173 -13.31 -2.67 -11.79
N PHE A 174 -13.45 -2.70 -13.11
CA PHE A 174 -13.96 -1.58 -13.88
C PHE A 174 -15.48 -1.50 -13.76
N LEU A 175 -15.98 -0.37 -13.28
CA LEU A 175 -17.41 -0.06 -13.22
C LEU A 175 -17.90 0.55 -14.53
N THR A 176 -17.01 1.27 -15.21
CA THR A 176 -17.19 1.78 -16.57
C THR A 176 -15.87 1.61 -17.33
N PRO A 177 -15.80 1.89 -18.65
CA PRO A 177 -14.54 1.80 -19.42
C PRO A 177 -13.41 2.70 -18.90
N THR A 178 -13.72 3.63 -17.99
CA THR A 178 -12.76 4.59 -17.41
C THR A 178 -12.73 4.53 -15.90
N LEU A 179 -13.84 4.24 -15.22
CA LEU A 179 -13.95 4.21 -13.76
C LEU A 179 -13.67 2.81 -13.22
N PHE A 180 -12.77 2.73 -12.25
CA PHE A 180 -12.43 1.49 -11.55
C PHE A 180 -12.54 1.64 -10.03
N ARG A 181 -12.72 0.51 -9.37
CA ARG A 181 -12.64 0.39 -7.91
C ARG A 181 -11.76 -0.80 -7.52
N THR A 182 -11.11 -0.71 -6.38
CA THR A 182 -10.46 -1.86 -5.75
C THR A 182 -10.54 -1.77 -4.23
N GLY A 183 -10.76 -2.91 -3.59
CA GLY A 183 -10.80 -3.06 -2.14
C GLY A 183 -9.42 -3.44 -1.61
N ILE A 184 -8.92 -2.67 -0.64
CA ILE A 184 -7.65 -2.91 0.03
C ILE A 184 -7.97 -3.47 1.43
N PRO A 185 -7.91 -4.79 1.63
CA PRO A 185 -8.15 -5.40 2.93
C PRO A 185 -7.01 -5.13 3.90
N LEU A 186 -7.34 -4.59 5.07
CA LEU A 186 -6.42 -4.30 6.16
C LEU A 186 -6.65 -5.31 7.29
N PRO A 187 -5.72 -6.23 7.54
CA PRO A 187 -5.86 -7.21 8.62
C PRO A 187 -5.72 -6.55 10.01
N ALA A 188 -6.12 -7.26 11.06
CA ALA A 188 -6.01 -6.77 12.44
C ALA A 188 -4.56 -6.42 12.85
N GLU A 189 -3.56 -7.13 12.30
CA GLU A 189 -2.14 -6.95 12.60
C GLU A 189 -1.45 -5.92 11.67
N VAL A 190 -2.24 -5.04 11.03
CA VAL A 190 -1.70 -4.05 10.10
C VAL A 190 -0.74 -3.07 10.80
N PRO A 191 0.48 -2.87 10.28
CA PRO A 191 1.42 -1.90 10.84
C PRO A 191 0.89 -0.46 10.87
N ILE A 192 1.25 0.29 11.90
CA ILE A 192 0.95 1.71 12.03
C ILE A 192 1.98 2.52 11.21
N GLY A 193 1.52 3.51 10.46
CA GLY A 193 2.38 4.39 9.67
C GLY A 193 1.78 4.81 8.34
N THR A 194 2.62 5.32 7.45
CA THR A 194 2.21 5.76 6.11
C THR A 194 2.22 4.60 5.12
N TYR A 195 1.16 4.52 4.32
CA TYR A 195 0.97 3.56 3.25
C TYR A 195 1.00 4.27 1.91
N ASN A 196 1.83 3.79 1.00
CA ASN A 196 1.90 4.29 -0.37
C ASN A 196 1.16 3.34 -1.29
N VAL A 197 0.27 3.88 -2.10
CA VAL A 197 -0.51 3.18 -3.11
C VAL A 197 -0.03 3.66 -4.49
N GLU A 198 0.63 2.78 -5.22
CA GLU A 198 1.08 3.02 -6.59
C GLU A 198 0.10 2.36 -7.56
N ILE A 199 -0.45 3.15 -8.48
CA ILE A 199 -1.39 2.70 -9.51
C ILE A 199 -0.67 2.81 -10.85
N LYS A 200 -0.53 1.68 -11.54
CA LYS A 200 0.11 1.58 -12.86
C LYS A 200 -0.95 1.20 -13.89
N LEU A 201 -1.08 2.00 -14.94
CA LEU A 201 -1.93 1.72 -16.09
C LEU A 201 -1.10 1.11 -17.21
N PHE A 202 -1.55 -0.02 -17.72
CA PHE A 202 -0.95 -0.71 -18.85
C PHE A 202 -1.93 -0.77 -20.02
N SER A 203 -1.37 -0.76 -21.22
CA SER A 203 -2.07 -0.98 -22.47
C SER A 203 -1.14 -1.74 -23.40
N ASP A 204 -1.63 -2.83 -23.98
CA ASP A 204 -0.87 -3.69 -24.89
C ASP A 204 0.49 -4.16 -24.34
N GLY A 205 0.56 -4.44 -23.04
CA GLY A 205 1.80 -4.90 -22.38
C GLY A 205 2.78 -3.79 -21.98
N ALA A 206 2.51 -2.54 -22.32
CA ALA A 206 3.36 -1.39 -22.00
C ALA A 206 2.76 -0.53 -20.88
N LEU A 207 3.63 0.01 -20.01
CA LEU A 207 3.22 0.99 -19.02
C LEU A 207 2.87 2.30 -19.74
N VAL A 208 1.62 2.73 -19.62
CA VAL A 208 1.14 3.99 -20.19
C VAL A 208 1.43 5.14 -19.24
N THR A 209 1.01 4.99 -17.99
CA THR A 209 1.15 6.02 -16.97
C THR A 209 1.11 5.41 -15.57
N LYS A 210 1.58 6.18 -14.58
CA LYS A 210 1.52 5.80 -13.17
C LYS A 210 1.11 6.98 -12.32
N THR A 211 0.35 6.69 -11.26
CA THR A 211 -0.07 7.67 -10.26
C THR A 211 0.16 7.09 -8.88
N GLU A 212 0.62 7.92 -7.95
CA GLU A 212 0.87 7.54 -6.57
C GLU A 212 -0.08 8.32 -5.65
N THR A 213 -0.59 7.64 -4.63
CA THR A 213 -1.38 8.23 -3.55
C THR A 213 -0.96 7.61 -2.23
N ALA A 214 -1.37 8.19 -1.10
CA ALA A 214 -1.00 7.70 0.21
C ALA A 214 -2.17 7.81 1.19
N PHE A 215 -2.17 6.91 2.18
CA PHE A 215 -3.04 6.99 3.34
C PHE A 215 -2.25 6.67 4.60
N GLU A 216 -2.75 7.13 5.75
CA GLU A 216 -2.09 6.95 7.04
C GLU A 216 -2.92 6.02 7.92
N ILE A 217 -2.26 5.05 8.55
CA ILE A 217 -2.86 4.26 9.61
C ILE A 217 -2.34 4.79 10.94
N VAL A 218 -3.25 5.26 11.79
CA VAL A 218 -2.94 5.79 13.12
C VAL A 218 -3.63 4.99 14.20
N LYS A 219 -2.96 4.79 15.32
CA LYS A 219 -3.58 4.21 16.51
C LYS A 219 -4.32 5.30 17.28
N VAL A 220 -5.59 5.07 17.59
CA VAL A 220 -6.28 5.85 18.63
C VAL A 220 -6.50 4.95 19.85
N GLY A 221 -6.00 5.42 20.98
CA GLY A 221 -6.20 4.78 22.28
C GLY A 221 -7.36 5.39 23.05
N PHE A 222 -7.83 4.67 24.06
CA PHE A 222 -8.67 5.22 25.14
C PHE A 222 -8.04 6.49 25.75
N GLU A 223 -6.71 6.57 25.78
CA GLU A 223 -5.95 7.74 26.22
C GLU A 223 -6.32 9.00 25.42
N GLN A 224 -6.45 8.89 24.09
CA GLN A 224 -6.85 10.02 23.24
C GLN A 224 -8.29 10.44 23.53
N PHE A 225 -9.19 9.48 23.75
CA PHE A 225 -10.58 9.74 24.11
C PHE A 225 -10.69 10.46 25.46
N VAL A 226 -9.99 9.97 26.50
CA VAL A 226 -9.94 10.61 27.82
C VAL A 226 -9.33 12.00 27.73
N ALA A 227 -8.19 12.15 27.05
CA ALA A 227 -7.51 13.43 26.92
C ALA A 227 -8.32 14.46 26.10
N THR A 228 -9.12 14.01 25.13
CA THR A 228 -10.00 14.88 24.34
C THR A 228 -11.23 15.26 25.16
N THR A 229 -11.84 14.31 25.86
CA THR A 229 -13.01 14.54 26.72
C THR A 229 -12.68 15.48 27.89
N ALA A 230 -11.52 15.29 28.53
CA ALA A 230 -11.05 16.18 29.59
C ALA A 230 -10.80 17.61 29.11
N ARG A 231 -10.38 17.80 27.85
CA ARG A 231 -10.11 19.14 27.27
C ARG A 231 -11.35 19.82 26.71
N GLN A 232 -12.22 19.10 26.01
CA GLN A 232 -13.42 19.67 25.38
C GLN A 232 -14.60 19.76 26.35
N ASN A 233 -14.72 18.83 27.30
CA ASN A 233 -15.83 18.73 28.25
C ASN A 233 -15.31 18.56 29.69
N GLY A 234 -14.35 19.40 30.11
CA GLY A 234 -13.65 19.26 31.38
C GLY A 234 -14.54 19.22 32.62
N LEU A 235 -15.64 19.98 32.66
CA LEU A 235 -16.61 19.96 33.77
C LEU A 235 -17.30 18.60 33.91
N VAL A 236 -17.79 18.02 32.80
CA VAL A 236 -18.45 16.71 32.80
C VAL A 236 -17.45 15.62 33.18
N TYR A 237 -16.24 15.69 32.64
CA TYR A 237 -15.15 14.77 32.98
C TYR A 237 -14.82 14.81 34.47
N GLY A 238 -14.69 16.00 35.05
CA GLY A 238 -14.42 16.19 36.48
C GLY A 238 -15.53 15.60 37.37
N LEU A 239 -16.79 15.84 37.02
CA LEU A 239 -17.94 15.33 37.77
C LEU A 239 -18.01 13.79 37.74
N VAL A 240 -17.82 13.20 36.56
CA VAL A 240 -17.76 11.73 36.40
C VAL A 240 -16.58 11.14 37.16
N THR A 241 -15.43 11.80 37.16
CA THR A 241 -14.23 11.37 37.90
C THR A 241 -14.46 11.41 39.41
N ALA A 242 -15.05 12.50 39.92
CA ALA A 242 -15.41 12.62 41.34
C ALA A 242 -16.43 11.56 41.76
N PHE A 243 -17.44 11.31 40.93
CA PHE A 243 -18.41 10.26 41.17
C PHE A 243 -17.78 8.87 41.22
N MET A 244 -16.88 8.55 40.27
CA MET A 244 -16.12 7.30 40.30
C MET A 244 -15.26 7.17 41.56
N ALA A 245 -14.58 8.23 42.00
CA ALA A 245 -13.79 8.22 43.21
C ALA A 245 -14.64 7.94 44.47
N LEU A 246 -15.82 8.55 44.57
CA LEU A 246 -16.78 8.29 45.65
C LEU A 246 -17.27 6.85 45.63
N MET A 247 -17.61 6.30 44.45
CA MET A 247 -18.04 4.91 44.30
C MET A 247 -16.94 3.92 44.67
N THR A 248 -15.70 4.16 44.23
CA THR A 248 -14.55 3.32 44.57
C THR A 248 -14.26 3.38 46.06
N GLY A 249 -14.27 4.57 46.67
CA GLY A 249 -14.08 4.73 48.12
C GLY A 249 -15.17 4.01 48.92
N TRP A 250 -16.42 4.11 48.47
CA TRP A 250 -17.55 3.38 49.06
C TRP A 250 -17.41 1.85 48.91
N MET A 251 -17.07 1.34 47.72
CA MET A 251 -16.84 -0.11 47.53
C MET A 251 -15.65 -0.62 48.37
N ALA A 252 -14.55 0.14 48.42
CA ALA A 252 -13.43 -0.20 49.29
C ALA A 252 -13.85 -0.24 50.77
N SER A 253 -14.68 0.72 51.21
CA SER A 253 -15.20 0.71 52.58
C SER A 253 -16.04 -0.53 52.88
N ILE A 254 -16.77 -1.09 51.90
CA ILE A 254 -17.56 -2.31 52.07
C ILE A 254 -16.67 -3.55 52.10
N VAL A 255 -15.71 -3.66 51.18
CA VAL A 255 -14.82 -4.83 51.08
C VAL A 255 -13.86 -4.92 52.27
N PHE A 256 -13.38 -3.78 52.78
CA PHE A 256 -12.48 -3.72 53.93
C PHE A 256 -13.20 -3.53 55.27
N ARG A 257 -14.54 -3.55 55.28
CA ARG A 257 -15.30 -3.65 56.52
C ARG A 257 -15.08 -5.05 57.10
N LYS A 258 -14.04 -5.18 57.92
CA LYS A 258 -13.87 -6.33 58.82
C LYS A 258 -14.95 -6.23 59.89
N ASP A 259 -15.71 -7.31 60.05
CA ASP A 259 -16.36 -7.61 61.33
C ASP A 259 -15.31 -7.81 62.43
#